data_AF-A0A0F8YYF3-F1
#
_entry.id   AF-A0A0F8YYF3-F1
#
_cell.length_a   1.000
_cell.length_b   1.000
_cell.length_c   1.000
_cell.angle_alpha   90.00
_cell.angle_beta   90.00
_cell.angle_gamma   90.00
#
_symmetry.space_group_name_H-M   'P 1'
#
loop_
_entity.id
_entity.type
_entity.pdbx_description
1 polymer ?
#
loop_
_entity_poly.entity_id
_entity_poly.type
_entity_poly.pdbx_seq_one_letter_code
_entity_poly.pdbx_strand_id
1 'polypeptide(L)' 'GLEALFHYRRRYDEELRIFLEKPLHDWASHPASSMIYSDIAISKGLCGTNKSITKEQITKWNKKYRRTG' A
#
# COMPACT_ATOMS: atom_id res chain seq x y z
N GLY A 1 11.88 -0.13 -6.27
CA GLY A 1 11.13 0.66 -5.28
C GLY A 1 11.28 2.13 -5.59
N LEU A 2 12.38 2.74 -5.18
CA LEU A 2 12.67 4.16 -5.44
C LEU A 2 12.74 4.49 -6.95
N GLU A 3 13.41 3.65 -7.74
CA GLU A 3 13.45 3.75 -9.20
C GLU A 3 12.06 3.79 -9.85
N ALA A 4 11.10 3.05 -9.29
CA ALA A 4 9.74 3.06 -9.81
C ALA A 4 9.02 4.39 -9.56
N LEU A 5 9.38 5.12 -8.50
CA LEU A 5 8.83 6.45 -8.25
C LEU A 5 9.32 7.45 -9.30
N PHE A 6 10.60 7.38 -9.69
CA PHE A 6 11.16 8.20 -10.77
C PHE A 6 10.53 7.91 -12.13
N HIS A 7 10.11 6.67 -12.37
CA HIS A 7 9.46 6.27 -13.62
C HIS A 7 7.92 6.38 -13.61
N TYR A 8 7.31 6.79 -12.50
CA TYR A 8 5.85 6.93 -12.40
C TYR A 8 5.35 8.12 -13.22
N ARG A 9 4.59 7.85 -14.29
CA ARG A 9 4.11 8.87 -15.24
C ARG A 9 2.64 8.71 -15.60
N ARG A 10 2.00 9.78 -16.08
CA ARG A 10 0.65 9.73 -16.64
C ARG A 10 0.67 9.19 -18.07
N ARG A 11 -0.41 8.49 -18.44
CA ARG A 11 -0.59 8.06 -19.82
C ARG A 11 -0.92 9.27 -20.69
N TYR A 12 -0.16 9.46 -21.77
CA TYR A 12 -0.44 10.46 -22.78
C TYR A 12 -1.33 9.84 -23.87
N ASP A 13 -2.36 10.57 -24.27
CA ASP A 13 -3.23 10.23 -25.39
C ASP A 13 -2.78 11.05 -26.61
N GLU A 14 -2.29 10.38 -27.66
CA GLU A 14 -1.74 11.05 -28.84
C GLU A 14 -2.83 11.65 -29.74
N GLU A 15 -4.04 11.10 -29.73
CA GLU A 15 -5.15 11.57 -30.58
C GLU A 15 -5.76 12.85 -30.01
N LEU A 16 -6.05 12.81 -28.71
CA LEU A 16 -6.62 13.95 -27.99
C LEU A 16 -5.54 14.95 -27.54
N ARG A 17 -4.27 14.56 -27.61
CA ARG A 17 -3.10 15.34 -27.15
C ARG A 17 -3.18 15.75 -25.68
N ILE A 18 -3.85 14.95 -24.85
CA ILE A 18 -4.04 15.21 -23.42
C ILE A 18 -3.37 14.13 -22.56
N PHE A 19 -3.01 14.50 -21.33
CA PHE A 19 -2.66 13.52 -20.30
C PHE A 19 -3.94 13.00 -19.63
N LEU A 20 -4.08 11.69 -19.59
CA LEU A 20 -5.20 11.04 -18.92
C LEU A 20 -5.04 11.15 -17.40
N GLU A 21 -6.17 11.13 -16.70
CA GLU A 21 -6.22 11.19 -15.24
C GLU A 21 -5.51 9.99 -14.60
N LYS A 22 -5.63 8.83 -15.24
CA LYS A 22 -5.03 7.58 -14.76
C LYS A 22 -3.53 7.52 -15.07
N PRO A 23 -2.71 7.04 -14.12
CA PRO A 23 -1.30 6.79 -14.37
C PRO A 23 -1.10 5.71 -15.43
N LEU A 24 0.07 5.73 -16.07
CA LEU A 24 0.48 4.67 -16.96
C LEU A 24 0.65 3.37 -16.16
N HIS A 25 0.03 2.29 -16.62
CA HIS A 25 0.15 0.99 -15.99
C HIS A 25 1.35 0.24 -16.58
N ASP A 26 2.49 0.37 -15.91
CA ASP A 26 3.74 -0.31 -16.23
C ASP A 26 4.36 -0.96 -14.98
N TRP A 27 5.56 -1.52 -15.12
CA TRP A 27 6.30 -2.17 -14.03
C TRP A 27 6.54 -1.25 -12.82
N ALA A 28 6.52 0.07 -13.03
CA ALA A 28 6.71 1.06 -11.98
C ALA A 28 5.41 1.40 -11.23
N SER A 29 4.25 1.14 -11.83
CA SER A 29 2.94 1.51 -11.28
C SER A 29 2.61 0.85 -9.93
N HIS A 30 2.82 -0.46 -9.79
CA HIS A 30 2.54 -1.21 -8.56
C HIS A 30 3.39 -0.77 -7.35
N PRO A 31 4.73 -0.75 -7.45
CA PRO A 31 5.58 -0.32 -6.34
C PRO A 31 5.38 1.17 -5.99
N ALA A 32 5.21 2.06 -6.98
CA ALA A 32 4.94 3.47 -6.73
C ALA A 32 3.59 3.67 -6.03
N SER A 33 2.53 2.97 -6.48
CA SER A 33 1.21 3.04 -5.87
C SER A 33 1.24 2.57 -4.42
N SER A 34 1.95 1.48 -4.12
CA SER A 34 2.13 1.01 -2.73
C SER A 34 2.75 2.08 -1.84
N MET A 35 3.81 2.76 -2.32
CA MET A 35 4.48 3.83 -1.56
C MET A 35 3.57 5.03 -1.33
N ILE A 36 2.82 5.46 -2.35
CA ILE A 36 1.85 6.57 -2.24
C ILE A 36 0.78 6.23 -1.20
N TYR A 37 0.22 5.02 -1.24
CA TYR A 37 -0.79 4.60 -0.26
C TYR A 37 -0.20 4.46 1.15
N SER A 38 1.05 4.01 1.28
CA SER A 38 1.75 3.99 2.56
C SER A 38 1.92 5.41 3.13
N ASP A 39 2.36 6.37 2.32
CA ASP A 39 2.49 7.78 2.76
C ASP A 39 1.14 8.39 3.16
N ILE A 40 0.09 8.17 2.36
CA ILE A 40 -1.27 8.59 2.70
C ILE A 40 -1.72 7.99 4.04
N ALA A 41 -1.43 6.70 4.27
CA ALA A 41 -1.80 6.03 5.51
C ALA A 41 -1.02 6.58 6.72
N ILE A 42 0.27 6.88 6.54
CA ILE A 42 1.10 7.50 7.57
C ILE A 42 0.62 8.92 7.88
N SER A 43 0.39 9.74 6.85
CA SER A 43 -0.10 11.12 6.96
C SER A 43 -1.47 11.19 7.64
N LYS A 44 -2.36 10.23 7.33
CA LYS A 44 -3.67 10.11 7.99
C LYS A 44 -3.60 9.49 9.39
N GLY A 45 -2.41 9.17 9.90
CA GLY A 45 -2.22 8.55 11.22
C GLY A 45 -2.75 7.11 11.31
N LEU A 46 -3.09 6.48 10.18
CA LEU A 46 -3.59 5.10 10.12
C LEU A 46 -2.50 4.08 10.46
N CYS A 47 -1.23 4.43 10.20
CA CYS A 47 -0.06 3.62 10.55
C CYS A 47 0.51 3.91 11.95
N GLY A 48 -0.29 4.49 12.86
CA GLY A 48 0.11 4.71 14.24
C GLY A 48 0.19 3.41 15.05
N THR A 49 1.35 3.14 15.66
CA THR A 49 1.61 2.00 16.55
C THR A 49 0.92 2.17 17.91
N ASN A 50 -0.42 2.23 17.94
CA ASN A 50 -1.17 2.44 19.20
C ASN A 50 -1.61 1.14 19.89
N LYS A 51 -1.33 -0.03 19.31
CA LYS A 51 -1.69 -1.32 19.90
C LYS A 51 -0.57 -2.33 19.69
N SER A 52 0.42 -2.27 20.58
CA SER A 52 1.34 -3.38 20.80
C SER A 52 0.51 -4.62 21.13
N ILE A 53 0.69 -5.71 20.39
CA ILE A 53 0.02 -6.98 20.68
C ILE A 53 0.49 -7.46 22.06
N THR A 54 -0.43 -7.59 23.01
CA THR A 54 -0.08 -8.08 24.36
C THR A 54 0.00 -9.61 24.37
N LYS A 55 0.78 -10.16 25.31
CA LYS A 55 0.87 -11.63 25.48
C LYS A 55 -0.49 -12.26 25.79
N GLU A 56 -1.41 -11.54 26.44
CA GLU A 56 -2.76 -12.04 26.69
C GLU A 56 -3.55 -12.20 25.38
N GLN A 57 -3.42 -11.27 24.43
CA GLN A 57 -4.09 -11.35 23.13
C GLN A 57 -3.59 -12.54 22.32
N ILE A 58 -2.28 -12.79 22.31
CA ILE A 58 -1.65 -13.95 21.66
C ILE A 58 -2.18 -15.26 22.26
N THR A 59 -2.24 -15.32 23.60
CA THR A 59 -2.72 -16.51 24.32
C THR A 59 -4.19 -16.79 24.03
N LYS A 60 -5.02 -15.74 23.95
CA LYS A 60 -6.44 -15.84 23.57
C LYS A 60 -6.62 -16.39 22.15
N TRP A 61 -5.84 -15.89 21.18
CA TRP A 61 -5.92 -16.37 19.79
C TRP A 61 -5.41 -17.80 19.66
N ASN A 62 -4.31 -18.14 20.32
CA ASN A 62 -3.82 -19.52 20.39
C ASN A 62 -4.88 -20.46 20.94
N LYS A 63 -5.61 -20.08 22.00
CA LYS A 63 -6.70 -20.92 22.54
C LYS A 63 -7.87 -21.04 21.56
N LYS A 64 -8.23 -19.97 20.85
CA LYS A 64 -9.39 -19.93 19.93
C LYS A 64 -9.16 -20.67 18.61
N TYR A 65 -7.97 -20.55 18.05
CA TYR A 65 -7.62 -21.10 16.73
C TYR A 65 -6.69 -22.30 16.81
N ARG A 66 -6.45 -22.85 18.01
CA ARG A 66 -5.77 -24.14 18.14
C ARG A 66 -6.60 -25.17 17.37
N ARG A 67 -6.04 -25.75 16.32
CA ARG A 67 -6.57 -27.01 15.78
C ARG A 67 -6.49 -28.02 16.92
N THR A 68 -7.64 -28.33 17.50
CA THR A 68 -7.82 -29.55 18.30
C THR A 68 -7.68 -30.71 17.32
N GLY A 69 -6.51 -31.35 17.37
CA GLY A 69 -6.37 -32.72 16.86
C GLY A 69 -7.13 -33.68 17.74
#